data_AF-A0A1Q3CPN6-F1
#
_entry.id   AF-A0A1Q3CPN6-F1
#
_cell.length_a   1.000
_cell.length_b   1.000
_cell.length_c   1.000
_cell.angle_alpha   90.00
_cell.angle_beta   90.00
_cell.angle_gamma   90.00
#
_symmetry.space_group_name_H-M   'P 1'
#
loop_
_entity.id
_entity.type
_entity.pdbx_description
1 polymer ?
#
loop_
_entity_poly.entity_id
_entity_poly.type
_entity_poly.pdbx_seq_one_letter_code
_entity_poly.pdbx_strand_id
1 'polypeptide(L)'
;LTTKVNRIVIKFDDKILGQILNVPAAGSKFFETKKWPEDPELVLEDCLRVFYRNENVFGVMAKPTNLLGAEHRLLHNITATHILPTSGGHEKMSYQDLYIMWHVVTGKPLNLPHLIMKNMLRATSK
;
A
#
# COMPACT_ATOMS: atom_id res chain seq x y z
N LEU A 1 -7.92 7.05 -15.12
CA LEU A 1 -7.36 8.19 -15.89
C LEU A 1 -8.10 8.25 -17.21
N THR A 2 -8.53 9.43 -17.65
CA THR A 2 -9.31 9.56 -18.90
C THR A 2 -8.67 10.63 -19.76
N THR A 3 -8.43 10.32 -21.03
CA THR A 3 -7.95 11.28 -22.03
C THR A 3 -8.84 11.24 -23.27
N LYS A 4 -8.73 12.24 -24.15
CA LYS A 4 -9.52 12.34 -25.38
C LYS A 4 -8.61 12.58 -26.57
N VAL A 5 -8.62 11.67 -27.53
CA VAL A 5 -7.85 11.77 -28.79
C VAL A 5 -8.82 11.64 -29.95
N ASN A 6 -8.81 12.58 -30.90
CA ASN A 6 -9.72 12.58 -32.06
C ASN A 6 -11.19 12.34 -31.70
N ARG A 7 -11.67 12.97 -30.62
CA ARG A 7 -13.01 12.83 -30.03
C ARG A 7 -13.31 11.48 -29.35
N ILE A 8 -12.40 10.51 -29.42
CA ILE A 8 -12.50 9.22 -28.73
C ILE A 8 -12.02 9.39 -27.30
N VAL A 9 -12.82 8.94 -26.33
CA VAL A 9 -12.47 8.95 -24.91
C VAL A 9 -11.75 7.64 -24.58
N ILE A 10 -10.49 7.74 -24.18
CA ILE A 10 -9.66 6.62 -23.75
C ILE A 10 -9.65 6.61 -22.22
N LYS A 11 -10.19 5.54 -21.64
CA LYS A 11 -10.14 5.29 -20.20
C LYS A 11 -8.99 4.34 -19.92
N PHE A 12 -8.12 4.71 -19.01
CA PHE A 12 -7.05 3.88 -18.47
C PHE A 12 -7.37 3.59 -17.00
N ASP A 13 -7.58 2.31 -16.69
CA ASP A 13 -7.91 1.80 -15.37
C ASP A 13 -7.02 0.62 -14.97
N ASP A 14 -7.19 0.12 -13.75
CA ASP A 14 -6.35 -0.93 -13.18
C ASP A 14 -6.51 -2.26 -13.91
N LYS A 15 -7.68 -2.51 -14.52
CA LYS A 15 -7.92 -3.71 -15.32
C LYS A 15 -7.12 -3.69 -16.61
N ILE A 16 -7.11 -2.55 -17.32
CA ILE A 16 -6.31 -2.37 -18.54
C ILE A 16 -4.82 -2.49 -18.22
N LEU A 17 -4.35 -1.86 -17.14
CA LEU A 17 -2.95 -2.01 -16.74
C LEU A 17 -2.62 -3.47 -16.38
N GLY A 18 -3.50 -4.16 -15.66
CA GLY A 18 -3.34 -5.58 -15.34
C GLY A 18 -3.23 -6.45 -16.60
N GLN A 19 -4.05 -6.20 -17.61
CA GLN A 19 -3.98 -6.88 -18.90
C GLN A 19 -2.65 -6.63 -19.61
N ILE A 20 -2.16 -5.38 -19.64
CA ILE A 20 -0.88 -5.01 -20.26
C ILE A 20 0.30 -5.71 -19.59
N LEU A 21 0.30 -5.75 -18.26
CA LEU A 21 1.38 -6.35 -17.47
C LEU A 21 1.25 -7.88 -17.31
N ASN A 22 0.16 -8.47 -17.81
CA ASN A 22 -0.20 -9.86 -17.60
C ASN A 22 -0.26 -10.25 -16.11
N VAL A 23 -0.88 -9.40 -15.28
CA VAL A 23 -1.10 -9.64 -13.84
C VAL A 23 -2.57 -9.45 -13.45
N PRO A 24 -3.09 -10.20 -12.46
CA PRO A 24 -4.47 -10.04 -12.02
C PRO A 24 -4.75 -8.66 -11.41
N ALA A 25 -5.81 -7.99 -11.88
CA ALA A 25 -6.37 -6.81 -11.22
C ALA A 25 -7.37 -7.21 -10.12
N ALA A 26 -6.92 -8.03 -9.17
CA ALA A 26 -7.74 -8.62 -8.11
C ALA A 26 -7.23 -8.24 -6.71
N GLY A 27 -8.06 -8.45 -5.69
CA GLY A 27 -7.73 -8.11 -4.31
C GLY A 27 -8.18 -6.71 -3.89
N SER A 28 -7.86 -6.36 -2.64
CA SER A 28 -8.26 -5.08 -2.05
C SER A 28 -7.52 -3.91 -2.72
N LYS A 29 -8.12 -2.73 -2.62
CA LYS A 29 -7.61 -1.49 -3.22
C LYS A 29 -7.54 -0.42 -2.13
N PHE A 30 -6.34 -0.02 -1.77
CA PHE A 30 -6.13 1.09 -0.85
C PHE A 30 -4.88 1.88 -1.22
N PHE A 31 -4.97 3.21 -1.13
CA PHE A 31 -3.84 4.10 -1.40
C PHE A 31 -3.93 5.41 -0.59
N GLU A 32 -4.63 5.45 0.53
CA GLU A 32 -4.71 6.67 1.35
C GLU A 32 -3.57 6.70 2.39
N THR A 33 -3.10 7.90 2.73
CA THR A 33 -2.02 8.06 3.72
C THR A 33 -2.55 8.42 5.11
N LYS A 34 -3.71 9.07 5.19
CA LYS A 34 -4.24 9.67 6.43
C LYS A 34 -5.25 8.80 7.15
N LYS A 35 -5.97 7.95 6.43
CA LYS A 35 -7.07 7.14 6.94
C LYS A 35 -6.84 5.68 6.58
N TRP A 36 -7.14 4.78 7.51
CA TRP A 36 -7.12 3.33 7.27
C TRP A 36 -8.36 2.90 6.47
N PRO A 37 -8.30 1.87 5.59
CA PRO A 37 -9.47 1.41 4.84
C PRO A 37 -10.60 0.96 5.77
N GLU A 38 -11.84 1.30 5.41
CA GLU A 38 -13.05 0.77 6.04
C GLU A 38 -13.40 -0.57 5.36
N ASP A 39 -12.60 -1.60 5.66
CA ASP A 39 -12.77 -2.94 5.12
C ASP A 39 -12.88 -3.94 6.31
N PRO A 40 -13.98 -4.72 6.41
CA PRO A 40 -14.15 -5.70 7.48
C PRO A 40 -13.03 -6.75 7.56
N GLU A 41 -12.32 -7.03 6.46
CA GLU A 41 -11.18 -7.94 6.46
C GLU A 41 -9.87 -7.27 6.90
N LEU A 42 -9.83 -5.93 6.97
CA LEU A 42 -8.65 -5.14 7.34
C LEU A 42 -8.93 -4.37 8.62
N VAL A 43 -9.16 -5.08 9.72
CA VAL A 43 -9.18 -4.46 11.05
C VAL A 43 -7.77 -3.99 11.41
N LEU A 44 -7.62 -2.69 11.72
CA LEU A 44 -6.30 -2.07 11.93
C LEU A 44 -5.52 -2.76 13.05
N GLU A 45 -6.19 -3.06 14.16
CA GLU A 45 -5.63 -3.71 15.34
C GLU A 45 -5.10 -5.10 15.00
N ASP A 46 -5.85 -5.88 14.23
CA ASP A 46 -5.45 -7.22 13.79
C ASP A 46 -4.26 -7.16 12.83
N CYS A 47 -4.22 -6.15 11.96
CA CYS A 47 -3.07 -5.93 11.08
C CYS A 47 -1.82 -5.56 11.88
N LEU A 48 -1.93 -4.73 12.91
CA LEU A 48 -0.80 -4.34 13.76
C LEU A 48 -0.27 -5.52 14.58
N ARG A 49 -1.15 -6.43 15.04
CA ARG A 49 -0.78 -7.65 15.77
C ARG A 49 0.15 -8.58 14.99
N VAL A 50 0.10 -8.54 13.66
CA VAL A 50 1.05 -9.29 12.81
C VAL A 50 2.49 -8.80 13.00
N PHE A 51 2.68 -7.50 13.22
CA PHE A 51 3.99 -6.87 13.23
C PHE A 51 4.53 -6.56 14.63
N TYR A 52 3.63 -6.26 15.58
CA TYR A 52 3.95 -5.84 16.93
C TYR A 52 3.44 -6.87 17.94
N ARG A 53 4.34 -7.42 18.75
CA ARG A 53 3.98 -8.35 19.85
C ARG A 53 3.41 -7.64 21.09
N ASN A 54 3.65 -6.33 21.22
CA ASN A 54 3.29 -5.57 22.42
C ASN A 54 2.02 -4.75 22.18
N GLU A 55 0.98 -5.01 22.96
CA GLU A 55 -0.32 -4.35 22.82
C GLU A 55 -0.29 -2.85 23.17
N ASN A 56 0.72 -2.41 23.91
CA ASN A 56 0.92 -1.00 24.26
C ASN A 56 1.17 -0.11 23.02
N VAL A 57 1.44 -0.70 21.84
CA VAL A 57 1.63 0.02 20.57
C VAL A 57 0.29 0.40 19.92
N PHE A 58 -0.83 -0.26 20.27
CA PHE A 58 -2.13 0.01 19.64
C PHE A 58 -2.72 1.38 20.01
N GLY A 59 -2.29 1.98 21.13
CA GLY A 59 -2.68 3.34 21.53
C GLY A 59 -1.73 4.45 21.05
N VAL A 60 -0.59 4.11 20.45
CA VAL A 60 0.40 5.10 20.01
C VAL A 60 0.12 5.47 18.55
N MET A 61 -0.17 6.75 18.28
CA MET A 61 -0.34 7.24 16.91
C MET A 61 0.90 6.99 16.02
N ALA A 62 2.08 6.91 16.63
CA ALA A 62 3.30 6.51 15.95
C ALA A 62 3.42 4.97 15.92
N LYS A 63 3.63 4.41 14.72
CA LYS A 63 3.97 3.00 14.49
C LYS A 63 5.48 2.89 14.28
N PRO A 64 6.29 2.88 15.34
CA PRO A 64 7.73 3.06 15.20
C PRO A 64 8.35 1.78 14.62
N THR A 65 9.35 1.94 13.75
CA THR A 65 9.97 0.82 13.03
C THR A 65 11.04 0.09 13.85
N ASN A 66 11.53 0.71 14.92
CA ASN A 66 12.49 0.12 15.86
C ASN A 66 11.90 -1.03 16.71
N LEU A 67 10.57 -1.07 16.87
CA LEU A 67 9.87 -2.15 17.57
C LEU A 67 9.59 -3.37 16.68
N LEU A 68 9.84 -3.27 15.37
CA LEU A 68 9.73 -4.39 14.44
C LEU A 68 10.89 -5.36 14.62
N GLY A 69 10.60 -6.66 14.48
CA GLY A 69 11.62 -7.70 14.28
C GLY A 69 12.43 -7.46 13.01
N ALA A 70 13.60 -8.09 12.90
CA ALA A 70 14.56 -7.86 11.82
C ALA A 70 13.94 -8.07 10.42
N GLU A 71 13.20 -9.16 10.23
CA GLU A 71 12.54 -9.47 8.95
C GLU A 71 11.48 -8.45 8.56
N HIS A 72 10.63 -8.06 9.52
CA HIS A 72 9.61 -7.03 9.30
C HIS A 72 10.23 -5.64 9.02
N ARG A 73 11.38 -5.33 9.63
CA ARG A 73 12.12 -4.09 9.34
C ARG A 73 12.71 -4.12 7.93
N LEU A 74 13.25 -5.26 7.49
CA LEU A 74 13.71 -5.44 6.11
C LEU A 74 12.54 -5.26 5.13
N LEU A 75 11.39 -5.88 5.42
CA LEU A 75 10.20 -5.74 4.59
C LEU A 75 9.68 -4.29 4.54
N HIS A 76 9.71 -3.57 5.67
CA HIS A 76 9.38 -2.15 5.71
C HIS A 76 10.32 -1.33 4.83
N ASN A 77 11.64 -1.56 4.92
CA ASN A 77 12.62 -0.87 4.09
C ASN A 77 12.38 -1.13 2.59
N ILE A 78 12.14 -2.39 2.18
CA ILE A 78 11.81 -2.73 0.79
C ILE A 78 10.52 -2.01 0.36
N THR A 79 9.50 -2.02 1.20
CA THR A 79 8.21 -1.38 0.92
C THR A 79 8.38 0.13 0.71
N ALA A 80 9.06 0.82 1.63
CA ALA A 80 9.19 2.26 1.62
C ALA A 80 10.15 2.79 0.53
N THR A 81 11.05 1.95 0.02
CA THR A 81 12.04 2.34 -1.00
C THR A 81 11.67 1.90 -2.41
N HIS A 82 11.12 0.70 -2.58
CA HIS A 82 10.87 0.11 -3.90
C HIS A 82 9.40 0.10 -4.29
N ILE A 83 8.49 -0.15 -3.33
CA ILE A 83 7.05 -0.30 -3.63
C ILE A 83 6.32 1.04 -3.53
N LEU A 84 6.57 1.78 -2.45
CA LEU A 84 6.06 3.12 -2.18
C LEU A 84 7.24 4.08 -2.06
N PRO A 85 7.97 4.38 -3.15
CA PRO A 85 9.06 5.35 -3.10
C PRO A 85 8.46 6.68 -2.63
N THR A 86 8.66 6.98 -1.36
CA THR A 86 8.19 8.19 -0.68
C THR A 86 9.40 8.89 -0.11
N SER A 87 9.46 10.20 -0.25
CA SER A 87 10.58 11.02 0.26
C SER A 87 10.49 11.26 1.78
N GLY A 88 9.66 10.51 2.50
CA GLY A 88 9.44 10.65 3.94
C GLY A 88 10.44 9.82 4.74
N GLY A 89 10.69 10.20 6.00
CA GLY A 89 11.60 9.46 6.88
C GLY A 89 11.10 8.04 7.17
N HIS A 90 12.02 7.07 7.21
CA HIS A 90 11.73 5.64 7.46
C HIS A 90 11.63 5.27 8.95
N GLU A 91 11.52 6.26 9.84
CA GLU A 91 11.45 6.04 11.29
C GLU A 91 10.07 5.55 11.76
N LYS A 92 9.02 5.87 11.00
CA LYS A 92 7.63 5.52 11.32
C LYS A 92 6.99 4.83 10.12
N MET A 93 6.23 3.78 10.39
CA MET A 93 5.44 3.08 9.40
C MET A 93 4.16 3.88 9.10
N SER A 94 3.90 4.16 7.83
CA SER A 94 2.63 4.77 7.39
C SER A 94 1.51 3.72 7.29
N TYR A 95 0.25 4.16 7.15
CA TYR A 95 -0.86 3.25 6.85
C TYR A 95 -0.68 2.53 5.51
N GLN A 96 -0.08 3.18 4.51
CA GLN A 96 0.21 2.54 3.23
C GLN A 96 1.26 1.43 3.39
N ASP A 97 2.31 1.69 4.17
CA ASP A 97 3.34 0.69 4.45
C ASP A 97 2.72 -0.52 5.16
N LEU A 98 1.96 -0.27 6.24
CA LEU A 98 1.29 -1.32 7.00
C LEU A 98 0.38 -2.17 6.12
N TYR A 99 -0.43 -1.53 5.27
CA TYR A 99 -1.34 -2.20 4.36
C TYR A 99 -0.60 -3.12 3.38
N ILE A 100 0.44 -2.62 2.70
CA ILE A 100 1.20 -3.43 1.74
C ILE A 100 1.94 -4.56 2.44
N MET A 101 2.62 -4.25 3.55
CA MET A 101 3.35 -5.26 4.32
C MET A 101 2.40 -6.36 4.81
N TRP A 102 1.21 -6.01 5.28
CA TRP A 102 0.21 -6.98 5.73
C TRP A 102 -0.20 -7.94 4.61
N HIS A 103 -0.44 -7.42 3.40
CA HIS A 103 -0.74 -8.26 2.24
C HIS A 103 0.41 -9.21 1.88
N VAL A 104 1.65 -8.74 1.98
CA VAL A 104 2.84 -9.57 1.73
C VAL A 104 2.98 -10.68 2.79
N VAL A 105 2.81 -10.36 4.07
CA VAL A 105 2.96 -11.33 5.17
C VAL A 105 1.82 -12.35 5.20
N THR A 106 0.59 -11.91 4.94
CA THR A 106 -0.59 -12.80 4.98
C THR A 106 -0.83 -13.56 3.67
N GLY A 107 -0.15 -13.18 2.58
CA GLY A 107 -0.39 -13.73 1.25
C GLY A 107 -1.77 -13.37 0.67
N LYS A 108 -2.48 -12.41 1.29
CA LYS A 108 -3.81 -11.97 0.82
C LYS A 108 -3.68 -11.16 -0.48
N PRO A 109 -4.54 -11.37 -1.48
CA PRO A 109 -4.46 -10.67 -2.75
C PRO A 109 -4.52 -9.15 -2.60
N LEU A 110 -3.54 -8.47 -3.18
CA LEU A 110 -3.44 -7.02 -3.30
C LEU A 110 -3.57 -6.64 -4.77
N ASN A 111 -4.37 -5.62 -5.09
CA ASN A 111 -4.51 -5.15 -6.47
C ASN A 111 -3.26 -4.36 -6.92
N LEU A 112 -2.27 -5.10 -7.42
CA LEU A 112 -0.99 -4.54 -7.85
C LEU A 112 -1.13 -3.52 -9.00
N PRO A 113 -1.95 -3.74 -10.05
CA PRO A 113 -2.19 -2.72 -11.06
C PRO A 113 -2.72 -1.41 -10.48
N HIS A 114 -3.67 -1.47 -9.55
CA HIS A 114 -4.19 -0.28 -8.89
C HIS A 114 -3.10 0.47 -8.12
N LEU A 115 -2.25 -0.25 -7.39
CA LEU A 115 -1.13 0.32 -6.65
C LEU A 115 -0.12 1.03 -7.59
N ILE A 116 0.26 0.38 -8.69
CA ILE A 116 1.17 0.96 -9.70
C ILE A 116 0.57 2.23 -10.29
N MET A 117 -0.70 2.18 -10.71
CA MET A 117 -1.37 3.37 -11.26
C MET A 117 -1.37 4.54 -10.30
N LYS A 118 -1.65 4.28 -9.02
CA LYS A 118 -1.68 5.33 -8.00
C LYS A 118 -0.30 5.93 -7.74
N ASN A 119 0.76 5.11 -7.75
CA ASN A 119 2.14 5.58 -7.70
C ASN A 119 2.51 6.43 -8.93
N MET A 120 2.12 6.02 -10.13
CA MET A 120 2.34 6.80 -11.36
C MET A 120 1.65 8.18 -11.26
N LEU A 121 0.39 8.21 -10.83
CA LEU A 121 -0.35 9.47 -10.64
C LEU A 121 0.36 10.37 -9.64
N ARG A 122 0.76 9.82 -8.48
CA ARG A 122 1.52 10.54 -7.45
C ARG A 122 2.82 11.14 -7.99
N ALA A 123 3.53 10.43 -8.87
CA ALA A 123 4.76 10.93 -9.48
C ALA A 123 4.53 12.09 -10.46
N THR A 124 3.36 12.14 -11.11
CA THR A 124 3.01 13.19 -12.09
C THR A 124 2.39 14.45 -11.48
N SER A 125 1.86 14.38 -10.25
CA SER A 125 1.17 15.51 -9.59
C SER A 125 2.12 16.51 -8.90
N LYS A 126 3.34 16.69 -9.42
CA LYS A 126 4.30 17.68 -8.91
C LYS A 126 4.05 19.07 -9.49
#